data_AF-C1N0C0-F1
#
_entry.id   AF-C1N0C0-F1
#
_cell.length_a   1.000
_cell.length_b   1.000
_cell.length_c   1.000
_cell.angle_alpha   90.00
_cell.angle_beta   90.00
_cell.angle_gamma   90.00
#
_symmetry.space_group_name_H-M   'P 1'
#
loop_
_entity.id
_entity.type
_entity.pdbx_description
1 polymer ?
#
loop_
_entity_poly.entity_id
_entity_poly.type
_entity_poly.pdbx_seq_one_letter_code
_entity_poly.pdbx_strand_id
1 'polypeptide(L)'
;MGGDDATSAALASADALYASGDVAAALDVYAEVFGLRESPPANVLRERLASSSSSSSSSMRRVLYTGPHTTAFARMALSLVHAARCVKRVAPADVSTAEALLRAAAASNDAGDAVAVAAADAELALLLCQEGRDDDAKTILARRGFRYRLSREVLRYDRDDDDEDERDDDEVAEAIATHSKHVRVFDDAVPEAMLGVLRDAFRPSSSFWREHAYARSDCGFFSYVHELATPTPPQNVMDVVVRHAWRIARLAFPACATATRAEWWAHARPHACGHQARSVWLSRLSPYDPVGAVHADP
;
A
#
# COMPACT_ATOMS: atom_id res chain seq x y z
N MET A 1 31.07 -13.07 22.75
CA MET A 1 30.11 -14.01 22.13
C MET A 1 28.67 -13.87 22.68
N GLY A 2 28.28 -12.74 23.29
CA GLY A 2 26.90 -12.56 23.82
C GLY A 2 26.09 -11.40 23.22
N GLY A 3 26.63 -10.68 22.23
CA GLY A 3 25.96 -9.50 21.62
C GLY A 3 24.97 -9.85 20.51
N ASP A 4 25.25 -10.91 19.75
CA ASP A 4 24.45 -11.27 18.58
C ASP A 4 23.10 -11.87 18.97
N ASP A 5 23.06 -12.67 20.04
CA ASP A 5 21.83 -13.29 20.55
C ASP A 5 20.86 -12.25 21.14
N ALA A 6 21.39 -11.25 21.88
CA ALA A 6 20.58 -10.17 22.44
C ALA A 6 19.96 -9.29 21.36
N THR A 7 20.75 -8.96 20.33
CA THR A 7 20.28 -8.18 19.16
C THR A 7 19.20 -8.94 18.40
N SER A 8 19.41 -10.24 18.15
CA SER A 8 18.43 -11.07 17.46
C SER A 8 17.11 -11.20 18.24
N ALA A 9 17.18 -11.35 19.56
CA ALA A 9 16.00 -11.41 20.43
C ALA A 9 15.23 -10.08 20.44
N ALA A 10 15.94 -8.94 20.49
CA ALA A 10 15.32 -7.62 20.43
C ALA A 10 14.59 -7.39 19.09
N LEU A 11 15.19 -7.75 17.97
CA LEU A 11 14.56 -7.65 16.64
C LEU A 11 13.33 -8.56 16.51
N ALA A 12 13.40 -9.79 17.02
CA ALA A 12 12.24 -10.69 17.04
C ALA A 12 11.09 -10.14 17.90
N SER A 13 11.40 -9.48 19.02
CA SER A 13 10.41 -8.80 19.86
C SER A 13 9.79 -7.60 19.15
N ALA A 14 10.61 -6.78 18.47
CA ALA A 14 10.15 -5.63 17.70
C ALA A 14 9.23 -6.05 16.54
N ASP A 15 9.59 -7.11 15.82
CA ASP A 15 8.76 -7.70 14.75
C ASP A 15 7.40 -8.17 15.29
N ALA A 16 7.36 -8.77 16.48
CA ALA A 16 6.12 -9.23 17.10
C ALA A 16 5.22 -8.05 17.50
N LEU A 17 5.80 -6.98 18.06
CA LEU A 17 5.08 -5.73 18.35
C LEU A 17 4.50 -5.11 17.08
N TYR A 18 5.32 -4.99 16.03
CA TYR A 18 4.87 -4.51 14.72
C TYR A 18 3.71 -5.34 14.16
N ALA A 19 3.83 -6.68 14.20
CA ALA A 19 2.78 -7.58 13.72
C ALA A 19 1.48 -7.49 14.52
N SER A 20 1.56 -7.15 15.81
CA SER A 20 0.39 -6.92 16.67
C SER A 20 -0.28 -5.55 16.45
N GLY A 21 0.38 -4.65 15.71
CA GLY A 21 -0.09 -3.29 15.45
C GLY A 21 0.40 -2.24 16.44
N ASP A 22 1.21 -2.60 17.44
CA ASP A 22 1.85 -1.66 18.37
C ASP A 22 3.11 -1.03 17.75
N VAL A 23 2.87 -0.16 16.78
CA VAL A 23 3.91 0.44 15.93
C VAL A 23 4.83 1.39 16.72
N ALA A 24 4.32 2.06 17.76
CA ALA A 24 5.12 2.96 18.59
C ALA A 24 6.11 2.18 19.46
N ALA A 25 5.65 1.13 20.16
CA ALA A 25 6.55 0.29 20.95
C ALA A 25 7.55 -0.45 20.06
N ALA A 26 7.15 -0.92 18.88
CA ALA A 26 8.06 -1.51 17.91
C ALA A 26 9.15 -0.51 17.47
N LEU A 27 8.78 0.74 17.20
CA LEU A 27 9.75 1.78 16.81
C LEU A 27 10.77 2.06 17.91
N ASP A 28 10.36 2.07 19.18
CA ASP A 28 11.28 2.28 20.30
C ASP A 28 12.38 1.21 20.33
N VAL A 29 12.01 -0.06 20.17
CA VAL A 29 12.97 -1.18 20.14
C VAL A 29 13.86 -1.09 18.90
N TYR A 30 13.29 -0.82 17.71
CA TYR A 30 14.09 -0.62 16.50
C TYR A 30 15.04 0.57 16.63
N ALA A 31 14.63 1.66 17.28
CA ALA A 31 15.44 2.85 17.46
C ALA A 31 16.63 2.60 18.39
N GLU A 32 16.47 1.74 19.39
CA GLU A 32 17.59 1.27 20.21
C GLU A 32 18.54 0.37 19.42
N VAL A 33 18.01 -0.65 18.74
CA VAL A 33 18.82 -1.63 18.00
C VAL A 33 19.58 -1.00 16.82
N PHE A 34 18.92 -0.12 16.06
CA PHE A 34 19.52 0.55 14.90
C PHE A 34 20.16 1.90 15.23
N GLY A 35 20.08 2.36 16.49
CA GLY A 35 20.65 3.63 16.91
C GLY A 35 19.99 4.84 16.25
N LEU A 36 18.66 4.83 16.11
CA LEU A 36 17.90 5.92 15.48
C LEU A 36 17.64 7.12 16.44
N ARG A 37 17.87 6.95 17.75
CA ARG A 37 17.59 7.97 18.77
C ARG A 37 18.57 9.14 18.78
N GLU A 38 19.74 8.97 18.20
CA GLU A 38 20.71 10.05 17.97
C GLU A 38 20.75 10.25 16.47
N SER A 39 20.23 11.34 15.90
CA SER A 39 20.24 11.56 14.43
C SER A 39 21.64 11.33 13.86
N PRO A 40 21.94 10.19 13.20
CA PRO A 40 23.23 10.03 12.58
C PRO A 40 23.08 10.46 11.11
N PRO A 41 24.05 11.18 10.54
CA PRO A 41 24.07 11.33 9.09
C PRO A 41 24.08 9.94 8.44
N ALA A 42 23.33 9.77 7.33
CA ALA A 42 23.07 8.50 6.64
C ALA A 42 24.32 7.61 6.35
N ASN A 43 25.51 8.20 6.39
CA ASN A 43 26.79 7.51 6.25
C ASN A 43 27.14 6.59 7.43
N VAL A 44 26.68 6.88 8.66
CA VAL A 44 27.04 6.13 9.87
C VAL A 44 26.34 4.77 9.95
N LEU A 45 25.07 4.69 9.52
CA LEU A 45 24.34 3.40 9.42
C LEU A 45 25.00 2.47 8.39
N ARG A 46 25.46 3.04 7.27
CA ARG A 46 26.15 2.29 6.21
C ARG A 46 27.51 1.77 6.67
N GLU A 47 28.29 2.57 7.40
CA GLU A 47 29.58 2.16 7.97
C GLU A 47 29.43 1.12 9.08
N ARG A 48 28.44 1.27 9.97
CA ARG A 48 28.17 0.28 11.03
C ARG A 48 27.78 -1.07 10.44
N LEU A 49 26.86 -1.12 9.47
CA LEU A 49 26.45 -2.36 8.80
C LEU A 49 27.60 -2.99 7.99
N ALA A 50 28.45 -2.19 7.35
CA ALA A 50 29.64 -2.67 6.63
C ALA A 50 30.73 -3.22 7.59
N SER A 51 30.92 -2.59 8.75
CA SER A 51 31.93 -2.98 9.75
C SER A 51 31.59 -4.28 10.50
N SER A 52 30.30 -4.64 10.61
CA SER A 52 29.86 -5.95 11.11
C SER A 52 30.13 -7.09 10.13
N SER A 53 30.42 -6.78 8.86
CA SER A 53 30.61 -7.76 7.77
C SER A 53 32.09 -8.11 7.51
N SER A 54 33.05 -7.39 8.12
CA SER A 54 34.47 -7.43 7.72
C SER A 54 35.43 -8.13 8.71
N SER A 55 34.92 -8.92 9.66
CA SER A 55 35.80 -9.71 10.54
C SER A 55 36.16 -11.08 9.95
N SER A 56 37.46 -11.22 9.67
CA SER A 56 38.25 -12.45 9.40
C SER A 56 38.47 -12.88 7.95
N SER A 57 39.53 -12.31 7.36
CA SER A 57 40.36 -12.98 6.36
C SER A 57 41.51 -13.70 7.06
N SER A 58 41.43 -15.03 7.20
CA SER A 58 42.61 -15.88 7.35
C SER A 58 42.32 -17.35 7.00
N SER A 59 43.07 -17.83 6.00
CA SER A 59 43.34 -19.23 5.63
C SER A 59 42.17 -20.20 5.46
N MET A 60 41.87 -20.43 4.19
CA MET A 60 40.91 -21.38 3.62
C MET A 60 41.22 -22.84 4.03
N ARG A 61 40.39 -23.42 4.92
CA ARG A 61 40.06 -24.85 4.92
C ARG A 61 38.55 -24.99 4.82
N ARG A 62 38.10 -25.50 3.69
CA ARG A 62 36.71 -25.79 3.35
C ARG A 62 36.20 -26.89 4.29
N VAL A 63 35.56 -26.49 5.39
CA VAL A 63 34.74 -27.38 6.21
C VAL A 63 33.29 -26.99 5.91
N LEU A 64 32.59 -27.83 5.16
CA LEU A 64 31.15 -27.75 4.97
C LEU A 64 30.51 -28.03 6.33
N TYR A 65 30.17 -26.97 7.07
CA TYR A 65 29.37 -27.07 8.28
C TYR A 65 27.93 -26.68 7.92
N THR A 66 27.10 -27.69 7.68
CA THR A 66 25.64 -27.55 7.55
C THR A 66 25.05 -27.63 8.96
N GLY A 67 24.87 -26.47 9.61
CA GLY A 67 24.20 -26.32 10.91
C GLY A 67 23.34 -25.05 10.95
N PRO A 68 22.28 -24.99 11.77
CA PRO A 68 21.10 -24.12 11.62
C PRO A 68 21.29 -22.68 12.13
N HIS A 69 22.47 -22.07 11.97
CA HIS A 69 22.73 -20.69 12.40
C HIS A 69 22.31 -19.62 11.38
N THR A 70 21.72 -20.02 10.25
CA THR A 70 21.33 -19.11 9.15
C THR A 70 20.01 -18.34 9.36
N THR A 71 19.30 -18.53 10.48
CA THR A 71 18.01 -17.85 10.71
C THR A 71 18.12 -16.52 11.45
N ALA A 72 19.20 -16.26 12.19
CA ALA A 72 19.32 -15.06 13.03
C ALA A 72 19.71 -13.81 12.21
N PHE A 73 20.51 -13.95 11.15
CA PHE A 73 20.89 -12.84 10.26
C PHE A 73 19.91 -12.61 9.10
N ALA A 74 19.21 -13.65 8.65
CA ALA A 74 18.17 -13.61 7.59
C ALA A 74 16.88 -12.85 8.00
N ARG A 75 16.92 -12.06 9.08
CA ARG A 75 15.80 -11.24 9.57
C ARG A 75 16.13 -9.74 9.59
N MET A 76 17.38 -9.37 9.29
CA MET A 76 17.82 -7.98 9.38
C MET A 76 17.13 -7.11 8.32
N ALA A 77 17.10 -7.54 7.06
CA ALA A 77 16.45 -6.78 6.00
C ALA A 77 14.95 -6.60 6.24
N LEU A 78 14.26 -7.63 6.71
CA LEU A 78 12.84 -7.55 7.05
C LEU A 78 12.59 -6.58 8.22
N SER A 79 13.42 -6.64 9.26
CA SER A 79 13.34 -5.74 10.41
C SER A 79 13.58 -4.28 10.02
N LEU A 80 14.50 -4.02 9.09
CA LEU A 80 14.75 -2.68 8.55
C LEU A 80 13.53 -2.15 7.77
N VAL A 81 12.86 -3.00 6.98
CA VAL A 81 11.60 -2.63 6.31
C VAL A 81 10.50 -2.32 7.33
N HIS A 82 10.36 -3.14 8.38
CA HIS A 82 9.40 -2.88 9.45
C HIS A 82 9.69 -1.56 10.17
N ALA A 83 10.95 -1.31 10.53
CA ALA A 83 11.38 -0.06 11.14
C ALA A 83 11.06 1.15 10.25
N ALA A 84 11.34 1.08 8.94
CA ALA A 84 11.00 2.14 8.00
C ALA A 84 9.49 2.43 7.96
N ARG A 85 8.66 1.39 7.97
CA ARG A 85 7.19 1.52 8.05
C ARG A 85 6.75 2.14 9.38
N CYS A 86 7.40 1.78 10.49
CA CYS A 86 7.14 2.40 11.79
C CYS A 86 7.46 3.91 11.76
N VAL A 87 8.63 4.29 11.24
CA VAL A 87 9.02 5.71 11.09
C VAL A 87 7.99 6.46 10.25
N LYS A 88 7.62 5.96 9.07
CA LYS A 88 6.61 6.59 8.20
C LYS A 88 5.25 6.79 8.89
N ARG A 89 4.90 5.97 9.88
CA ARG A 89 3.62 6.04 10.59
C ARG A 89 3.66 6.92 11.83
N VAL A 90 4.74 6.88 12.59
CA VAL A 90 4.87 7.59 13.87
C VAL A 90 5.50 8.98 13.68
N ALA A 91 6.42 9.11 12.73
CA ALA A 91 7.14 10.34 12.40
C ALA A 91 7.15 10.57 10.88
N PRO A 92 5.98 10.85 10.25
CA PRO A 92 5.86 11.01 8.79
C PRO A 92 6.70 12.15 8.20
N ALA A 93 7.15 13.09 9.03
CA ALA A 93 8.09 14.15 8.64
C ALA A 93 9.55 13.63 8.50
N ASP A 94 9.91 12.53 9.16
CA ASP A 94 11.27 11.97 9.10
C ASP A 94 11.40 10.98 7.93
N VAL A 95 11.25 11.52 6.72
CA VAL A 95 11.43 10.79 5.47
C VAL A 95 12.87 10.26 5.34
N SER A 96 13.84 11.02 5.84
CA SER A 96 15.27 10.73 5.69
C SER A 96 15.66 9.41 6.38
N THR A 97 15.17 9.19 7.60
CA THR A 97 15.40 7.95 8.35
C THR A 97 14.71 6.77 7.68
N ALA A 98 13.45 6.94 7.23
CA ALA A 98 12.74 5.89 6.52
C ALA A 98 13.46 5.50 5.22
N GLU A 99 13.94 6.46 4.43
CA GLU A 99 14.72 6.21 3.23
C GLU A 99 16.03 5.45 3.54
N ALA A 100 16.76 5.87 4.57
CA ALA A 100 18.02 5.24 4.95
C ALA A 100 17.84 3.76 5.33
N LEU A 101 16.79 3.46 6.11
CA LEU A 101 16.41 2.09 6.48
C LEU A 101 16.04 1.24 5.26
N LEU A 102 15.24 1.79 4.34
CA LEU A 102 14.86 1.09 3.10
C LEU A 102 16.06 0.82 2.18
N ARG A 103 16.98 1.79 2.04
CA ARG A 103 18.22 1.60 1.27
C ARG A 103 19.12 0.52 1.90
N ALA A 104 19.21 0.49 3.23
CA ALA A 104 19.95 -0.53 3.94
C ALA A 104 19.34 -1.93 3.73
N ALA A 105 18.02 -2.05 3.82
CA ALA A 105 17.31 -3.29 3.55
C ALA A 105 17.49 -3.78 2.10
N ALA A 106 17.38 -2.86 1.12
CA ALA A 106 17.55 -3.17 -0.30
C ALA A 106 19.00 -3.55 -0.68
N ALA A 107 19.99 -3.17 0.13
CA ALA A 107 21.38 -3.53 -0.08
C ALA A 107 21.78 -4.90 0.49
N SER A 108 20.84 -5.64 1.12
CA SER A 108 21.13 -6.98 1.61
C SER A 108 21.47 -7.92 0.45
N ASN A 109 22.56 -8.68 0.62
CA ASN A 109 23.01 -9.69 -0.35
C ASN A 109 22.69 -11.12 0.12
N ASP A 110 21.96 -11.28 1.22
CA ASP A 110 21.54 -12.60 1.69
C ASP A 110 20.44 -13.15 0.77
N ALA A 111 20.63 -14.37 0.26
CA ALA A 111 19.65 -15.05 -0.56
C ALA A 111 18.32 -15.28 0.18
N GLY A 112 18.35 -15.38 1.52
CA GLY A 112 17.16 -15.50 2.36
C GLY A 112 16.31 -14.23 2.42
N ASP A 113 16.88 -13.07 2.08
CA ASP A 113 16.24 -11.77 2.20
C ASP A 113 15.51 -11.31 0.93
N ALA A 114 15.44 -12.14 -0.13
CA ALA A 114 14.90 -11.73 -1.43
C ALA A 114 13.49 -11.10 -1.36
N VAL A 115 12.65 -11.58 -0.45
CA VAL A 115 11.30 -11.03 -0.19
C VAL A 115 11.39 -9.66 0.49
N ALA A 116 12.26 -9.50 1.48
CA ALA A 116 12.47 -8.24 2.19
C ALA A 116 13.11 -7.18 1.28
N VAL A 117 14.12 -7.56 0.48
CA VAL A 117 14.75 -6.70 -0.52
C VAL A 117 13.72 -6.23 -1.56
N ALA A 118 12.86 -7.14 -2.04
CA ALA A 118 11.78 -6.79 -2.96
C ALA A 118 10.80 -5.79 -2.36
N ALA A 119 10.42 -5.97 -1.08
CA ALA A 119 9.55 -5.04 -0.37
C ALA A 119 10.25 -3.68 -0.16
N ALA A 120 11.52 -3.67 0.23
CA ALA A 120 12.32 -2.47 0.41
C ALA A 120 12.43 -1.65 -0.88
N ASP A 121 12.75 -2.30 -2.01
CA ASP A 121 12.83 -1.66 -3.33
C ASP A 121 11.48 -1.05 -3.73
N ALA A 122 10.37 -1.77 -3.53
CA ALA A 122 9.04 -1.27 -3.88
C ALA A 122 8.66 -0.04 -3.04
N GLU A 123 8.91 -0.08 -1.74
CA GLU A 123 8.61 1.04 -0.83
C GLU A 123 9.53 2.23 -1.03
N LEU A 124 10.81 1.99 -1.31
CA LEU A 124 11.79 3.03 -1.63
C LEU A 124 11.41 3.73 -2.94
N ALA A 125 11.05 2.98 -3.99
CA ALA A 125 10.60 3.56 -5.24
C ALA A 125 9.34 4.43 -5.06
N LEU A 126 8.38 3.96 -4.25
CA LEU A 126 7.19 4.74 -3.92
C LEU A 126 7.54 6.02 -3.14
N LEU A 127 8.40 5.92 -2.12
CA LEU A 127 8.85 7.07 -1.34
C LEU A 127 9.55 8.11 -2.22
N LEU A 128 10.43 7.67 -3.11
CA LEU A 128 11.14 8.57 -4.03
C LEU A 128 10.18 9.25 -5.02
N CYS A 129 9.16 8.55 -5.53
CA CYS A 129 8.10 9.18 -6.33
C CYS A 129 7.33 10.24 -5.52
N GLN A 130 7.06 9.97 -4.24
CA GLN A 130 6.35 10.86 -3.32
C GLN A 130 7.16 12.13 -3.00
N GLU A 131 8.47 12.00 -2.80
CA GLU A 131 9.42 13.12 -2.66
C GLU A 131 9.77 13.79 -3.99
N GLY A 132 9.21 13.31 -5.09
CA GLY A 132 9.46 13.84 -6.41
C GLY A 132 10.83 13.59 -7.02
N ARG A 133 11.56 12.64 -6.47
CA ARG A 133 12.83 12.12 -6.98
C ARG A 133 12.56 11.01 -8.00
N ASP A 134 11.80 11.36 -9.04
CA ASP A 134 11.27 10.41 -10.03
C ASP A 134 12.37 9.65 -10.80
N ASP A 135 13.54 10.28 -11.03
CA ASP A 135 14.67 9.65 -11.72
C ASP A 135 15.35 8.56 -10.87
N ASP A 136 15.48 8.80 -9.56
CA ASP A 136 15.98 7.79 -8.63
C ASP A 136 15.01 6.60 -8.55
N ALA A 137 13.70 6.90 -8.46
CA ALA A 137 12.65 5.88 -8.43
C ALA A 137 12.63 5.06 -9.73
N LYS A 138 12.79 5.70 -10.89
CA LYS A 138 12.80 5.05 -12.21
C LYS A 138 13.86 3.95 -12.30
N THR A 139 15.03 4.18 -11.72
CA THR A 139 16.12 3.18 -11.71
C THR A 139 15.71 1.91 -10.97
N ILE A 140 15.07 2.05 -9.80
CA ILE A 140 14.59 0.93 -8.99
C ILE A 140 13.43 0.22 -9.70
N LEU A 141 12.46 0.97 -10.21
CA LEU A 141 11.29 0.44 -10.92
C LEU A 141 11.70 -0.38 -12.16
N ALA A 142 12.63 0.14 -12.97
CA ALA A 142 13.13 -0.55 -14.16
C ALA A 142 13.85 -1.86 -13.80
N ARG A 143 14.71 -1.85 -12.76
CA ARG A 143 15.39 -3.05 -12.26
C ARG A 143 14.40 -4.12 -11.78
N ARG A 144 13.25 -3.71 -11.25
CA ARG A 144 12.17 -4.59 -10.79
C ARG A 144 11.19 -5.02 -11.90
N GLY A 145 11.41 -4.58 -13.14
CA GLY A 145 10.59 -4.96 -14.29
C GLY A 145 9.30 -4.15 -14.47
N PHE A 146 9.13 -3.04 -13.75
CA PHE A 146 7.98 -2.16 -13.97
C PHE A 146 8.14 -1.36 -15.26
N ARG A 147 7.09 -1.34 -16.08
CA ARG A 147 7.04 -0.58 -17.34
C ARG A 147 6.28 0.75 -17.21
N TYR A 148 5.31 0.79 -16.30
CA TYR A 148 4.43 1.93 -16.08
C TYR A 148 4.40 2.26 -14.60
N ARG A 149 4.17 3.53 -14.28
CA ARG A 149 3.86 4.03 -12.94
C ARG A 149 2.65 4.94 -13.02
N LEU A 150 1.99 5.13 -11.88
CA LEU A 150 0.98 6.18 -11.74
C LEU A 150 1.64 7.56 -11.94
N SER A 151 0.84 8.53 -12.39
CA SER A 151 1.35 9.88 -12.65
C SER A 151 1.77 10.58 -11.34
N ARG A 152 2.54 11.66 -11.47
CA ARG A 152 3.04 12.45 -10.34
C ARG A 152 1.89 12.90 -9.43
N GLU A 153 0.82 13.36 -10.05
CA GLU A 153 -0.39 13.91 -9.43
C GLU A 153 -1.15 12.87 -8.60
N VAL A 154 -0.93 11.58 -8.86
CA VAL A 154 -1.55 10.48 -8.08
C VAL A 154 -0.66 10.04 -6.92
N LEU A 155 0.66 10.12 -7.08
CA LEU A 155 1.61 9.60 -6.11
C LEU A 155 2.03 10.63 -5.07
N ARG A 156 2.12 11.91 -5.45
CA ARG A 156 2.44 12.99 -4.53
C ARG A 156 1.15 13.46 -3.88
N TYR A 157 1.00 13.13 -2.61
CA TYR A 157 -0.04 13.74 -1.79
C TYR A 157 0.39 15.18 -1.51
N ASP A 158 -0.54 16.13 -1.64
CA ASP A 158 -0.36 17.50 -1.17
C ASP A 158 0.02 17.40 0.33
N ARG A 159 1.32 17.55 0.62
CA ARG A 159 1.81 17.65 2.00
C ARG A 159 1.57 19.10 2.36
N ASP A 160 0.42 19.38 2.96
CA ASP A 160 0.04 20.65 3.57
C ASP A 160 0.83 21.85 3.01
N ASP A 161 0.28 22.44 1.94
CA ASP A 161 0.08 23.86 1.70
C ASP A 161 0.54 24.82 2.86
N ASP A 162 1.83 24.77 3.23
CA ASP A 162 2.56 25.87 3.91
C ASP A 162 3.14 26.83 2.85
N ASP A 163 3.13 26.43 1.59
CA ASP A 163 3.07 27.40 0.51
C ASP A 163 1.60 27.82 0.43
N GLU A 164 1.34 29.07 0.84
CA GLU A 164 0.20 29.88 0.38
C GLU A 164 0.29 30.08 -1.15
N ASP A 165 0.57 29.01 -1.91
CA ASP A 165 0.20 28.93 -3.31
C ASP A 165 -1.31 28.88 -3.29
N GLU A 166 -1.92 30.08 -3.25
CA GLU A 166 -3.22 30.34 -3.84
C GLU A 166 -3.22 29.60 -5.17
N ARG A 167 -3.71 28.34 -5.19
CA ARG A 167 -3.85 27.59 -6.44
C ARG A 167 -4.64 28.51 -7.32
N ASP A 168 -3.99 28.99 -8.38
CA ASP A 168 -4.56 30.01 -9.24
C ASP A 168 -5.96 29.52 -9.62
N ASP A 169 -6.98 30.35 -9.37
CA ASP A 169 -8.36 30.00 -9.70
C ASP A 169 -8.44 29.56 -11.17
N ASP A 170 -7.56 30.08 -12.02
CA ASP A 170 -7.39 29.67 -13.41
C ASP A 170 -6.81 28.24 -13.56
N GLU A 171 -5.84 27.83 -12.74
CA GLU A 171 -5.30 26.46 -12.73
C GLU A 171 -6.33 25.45 -12.21
N VAL A 172 -7.09 25.82 -11.17
CA VAL A 172 -8.22 25.01 -10.68
C VAL A 172 -9.31 24.91 -11.74
N ALA A 173 -9.65 26.01 -12.40
CA ALA A 173 -10.64 26.02 -13.47
C ALA A 173 -10.19 25.20 -14.69
N GLU A 174 -8.91 25.27 -15.07
CA GLU A 174 -8.32 24.45 -16.13
C GLU A 174 -8.27 22.98 -15.74
N ALA A 175 -7.90 22.66 -14.50
CA ALA A 175 -7.91 21.30 -13.99
C ALA A 175 -9.33 20.74 -13.96
N ILE A 176 -10.32 21.52 -13.52
CA ILE A 176 -11.73 21.17 -13.61
C ILE A 176 -12.10 20.97 -15.08
N ALA A 177 -11.81 21.88 -16.00
CA ALA A 177 -12.12 21.74 -17.42
C ALA A 177 -11.49 20.47 -18.03
N THR A 178 -10.29 20.11 -17.60
CA THR A 178 -9.50 19.02 -18.17
C THR A 178 -9.82 17.65 -17.57
N HIS A 179 -10.01 17.58 -16.25
CA HIS A 179 -10.13 16.33 -15.47
C HIS A 179 -11.58 15.99 -15.09
N SER A 180 -12.48 16.96 -15.18
CA SER A 180 -13.94 16.78 -15.08
C SER A 180 -14.51 15.61 -15.87
N LYS A 181 -13.89 15.29 -17.00
CA LYS A 181 -14.30 14.18 -17.88
C LYS A 181 -14.00 12.79 -17.28
N HIS A 182 -13.17 12.73 -16.23
CA HIS A 182 -12.74 11.47 -15.60
C HIS A 182 -13.35 11.27 -14.22
N VAL A 183 -13.46 12.33 -13.41
CA VAL A 183 -13.99 12.24 -12.04
C VAL A 183 -14.98 13.37 -11.80
N ARG A 184 -16.07 13.04 -11.11
CA ARG A 184 -17.11 13.97 -10.67
C ARG A 184 -17.45 13.65 -9.23
N VAL A 185 -17.43 14.68 -8.38
CA VAL A 185 -17.91 14.62 -7.01
C VAL A 185 -19.29 15.24 -6.99
N PHE A 186 -20.22 14.58 -6.30
CA PHE A 186 -21.59 15.03 -6.15
C PHE A 186 -21.87 15.13 -4.65
N ASP A 187 -22.13 16.34 -4.18
CA ASP A 187 -22.65 16.54 -2.83
C ASP A 187 -24.07 16.01 -2.76
N ASP A 188 -24.40 15.40 -1.62
CA ASP A 188 -25.73 14.83 -1.36
C ASP A 188 -26.22 13.87 -2.46
N ALA A 189 -25.29 13.15 -3.10
CA ALA A 189 -25.57 12.18 -4.17
C ALA A 189 -26.52 11.05 -3.76
N VAL A 190 -26.74 10.88 -2.46
CA VAL A 190 -27.63 9.87 -1.90
C VAL A 190 -28.63 10.60 -1.00
N PRO A 191 -29.95 10.45 -1.21
CA PRO A 191 -30.96 11.08 -0.36
C PRO A 191 -30.79 10.69 1.10
N GLU A 192 -31.03 11.62 2.04
CA GLU A 192 -30.77 11.40 3.48
C GLU A 192 -31.42 10.13 4.03
N ALA A 193 -32.65 9.80 3.61
CA ALA A 193 -33.31 8.57 4.02
C ALA A 193 -32.54 7.29 3.60
N MET A 194 -31.96 7.29 2.39
CA MET A 194 -31.13 6.20 1.88
C MET A 194 -29.78 6.16 2.60
N LEU A 195 -29.18 7.33 2.86
CA LEU A 195 -27.96 7.44 3.64
C LEU A 195 -28.14 6.93 5.07
N GLY A 196 -29.28 7.21 5.70
CA GLY A 196 -29.64 6.67 7.02
C GLY A 196 -29.64 5.13 7.04
N VAL A 197 -30.21 4.50 6.02
CA VAL A 197 -30.19 3.02 5.89
C VAL A 197 -28.77 2.50 5.72
N LEU A 198 -27.94 3.15 4.89
CA LEU A 198 -26.54 2.77 4.70
C LEU A 198 -25.74 2.91 6.00
N ARG A 199 -25.93 4.01 6.75
CA ARG A 199 -25.27 4.25 8.04
C ARG A 199 -25.61 3.18 9.06
N ASP A 200 -26.86 2.73 9.13
CA ASP A 200 -27.26 1.66 10.05
C ASP A 200 -26.72 0.29 9.58
N ALA A 201 -26.85 -0.04 8.30
CA ALA A 201 -26.37 -1.30 7.72
C ALA A 201 -24.86 -1.49 7.87
N PHE A 202 -24.09 -0.40 7.75
CA PHE A 202 -22.64 -0.38 7.79
C PHE A 202 -22.05 0.19 9.07
N ARG A 203 -22.84 0.37 10.13
CA ARG A 203 -22.31 0.80 11.44
C ARG A 203 -21.19 -0.13 11.92
N PRO A 204 -20.21 0.36 12.71
CA PRO A 204 -19.09 -0.47 13.16
C PRO A 204 -19.51 -1.76 13.88
N SER A 205 -20.64 -1.73 14.59
CA SER A 205 -21.22 -2.87 15.30
C SER A 205 -22.11 -3.78 14.44
N SER A 206 -22.22 -3.53 13.13
CA SER A 206 -23.01 -4.36 12.22
C SER A 206 -22.42 -5.77 12.11
N SER A 207 -23.29 -6.79 12.09
CA SER A 207 -22.85 -8.17 11.87
C SER A 207 -22.27 -8.37 10.47
N PHE A 208 -22.65 -7.51 9.51
CA PHE A 208 -22.15 -7.49 8.15
C PHE A 208 -20.63 -7.60 8.08
N TRP A 209 -19.89 -6.79 8.85
CA TRP A 209 -18.42 -6.78 8.83
C TRP A 209 -17.81 -8.10 9.31
N ARG A 210 -18.40 -8.70 10.35
CA ARG A 210 -17.95 -9.98 10.91
C ARG A 210 -18.27 -11.13 9.98
N GLU A 211 -19.45 -11.13 9.37
CA GLU A 211 -19.88 -12.16 8.40
C GLU A 211 -19.03 -12.14 7.12
N HIS A 212 -18.57 -10.96 6.69
CA HIS A 212 -17.64 -10.81 5.58
C HIS A 212 -16.17 -10.91 5.99
N ALA A 213 -15.91 -11.28 7.25
CA ALA A 213 -14.56 -11.50 7.78
C ALA A 213 -13.62 -10.29 7.59
N TYR A 214 -14.18 -9.08 7.49
CA TYR A 214 -13.50 -7.89 7.01
C TYR A 214 -12.32 -7.42 7.90
N ALA A 215 -12.36 -7.77 9.19
CA ALA A 215 -11.29 -7.45 10.13
C ALA A 215 -10.12 -8.47 10.11
N ARG A 216 -10.22 -9.55 9.34
CA ARG A 216 -9.14 -10.55 9.26
C ARG A 216 -8.03 -10.06 8.36
N SER A 217 -6.79 -10.34 8.75
CA SER A 217 -5.58 -9.97 7.99
C SER A 217 -5.50 -10.60 6.59
N ASP A 218 -6.24 -11.69 6.34
CA ASP A 218 -6.33 -12.36 5.05
C ASP A 218 -7.49 -11.86 4.16
N CYS A 219 -8.38 -11.01 4.69
CA CYS A 219 -9.50 -10.43 3.96
C CYS A 219 -9.31 -8.91 3.81
N GLY A 220 -8.50 -8.51 2.82
CA GLY A 220 -8.19 -7.09 2.57
C GLY A 220 -9.24 -6.32 1.75
N PHE A 221 -10.21 -7.03 1.16
CA PHE A 221 -11.16 -6.47 0.20
C PHE A 221 -12.34 -7.43 -0.03
N PHE A 222 -13.54 -6.87 -0.23
CA PHE A 222 -14.65 -7.56 -0.87
C PHE A 222 -15.38 -6.62 -1.83
N SER A 223 -16.05 -7.18 -2.82
CA SER A 223 -16.89 -6.43 -3.76
C SER A 223 -18.17 -7.18 -4.12
N TYR A 224 -19.18 -6.41 -4.50
CA TYR A 224 -20.44 -6.95 -5.03
C TYR A 224 -20.78 -6.28 -6.33
N VAL A 225 -21.22 -7.11 -7.27
CA VAL A 225 -21.68 -6.67 -8.58
C VAL A 225 -23.19 -6.75 -8.63
N HIS A 226 -23.82 -5.64 -8.97
CA HIS A 226 -25.27 -5.47 -9.07
C HIS A 226 -25.67 -5.34 -10.53
N GLU A 227 -26.81 -5.94 -10.89
CA GLU A 227 -27.39 -5.78 -12.22
C GLU A 227 -28.21 -4.49 -12.32
N LEU A 228 -27.87 -3.67 -13.32
CA LEU A 228 -28.55 -2.41 -13.62
C LEU A 228 -29.72 -2.59 -14.60
N ALA A 229 -29.79 -3.74 -15.27
CA ALA A 229 -30.79 -3.99 -16.31
C ALA A 229 -32.22 -4.00 -15.74
N THR A 230 -33.05 -3.13 -16.29
CA THR A 230 -34.52 -3.19 -16.22
C THR A 230 -34.97 -4.28 -17.20
N PRO A 231 -35.36 -5.47 -16.72
CA PRO A 231 -36.60 -5.54 -15.97
C PRO A 231 -36.47 -6.05 -14.53
N THR A 232 -35.28 -6.43 -14.07
CA THR A 232 -35.14 -7.06 -12.75
C THR A 232 -35.49 -6.04 -11.66
N PRO A 233 -36.49 -6.28 -10.80
CA PRO A 233 -36.77 -5.39 -9.68
C PRO A 233 -35.60 -5.41 -8.67
N PRO A 234 -35.34 -4.31 -7.94
CA PRO A 234 -34.37 -4.32 -6.86
C PRO A 234 -34.73 -5.40 -5.83
N GLN A 235 -33.77 -6.25 -5.48
CA GLN A 235 -33.97 -7.35 -4.53
C GLN A 235 -33.58 -6.95 -3.10
N ASN A 236 -32.69 -5.97 -2.96
CA ASN A 236 -32.22 -5.47 -1.67
C ASN A 236 -31.98 -3.95 -1.71
N VAL A 237 -31.68 -3.36 -0.54
CA VAL A 237 -31.43 -1.93 -0.42
C VAL A 237 -30.24 -1.46 -1.26
N MET A 238 -29.19 -2.28 -1.39
CA MET A 238 -28.00 -1.93 -2.18
C MET A 238 -28.31 -1.86 -3.67
N ASP A 239 -29.21 -2.69 -4.20
CA ASP A 239 -29.68 -2.54 -5.59
C ASP A 239 -30.34 -1.18 -5.83
N VAL A 240 -31.11 -0.69 -4.86
CA VAL A 240 -31.77 0.63 -4.93
C VAL A 240 -30.72 1.75 -4.92
N VAL A 241 -29.75 1.66 -4.01
CA VAL A 241 -28.64 2.62 -3.86
C VAL A 241 -27.79 2.66 -5.14
N VAL A 242 -27.37 1.50 -5.63
CA VAL A 242 -26.52 1.38 -6.80
C VAL A 242 -27.22 1.90 -8.05
N ARG A 243 -28.52 1.59 -8.24
CA ARG A 243 -29.32 2.14 -9.35
C ARG A 243 -29.56 3.64 -9.21
N HIS A 244 -29.58 4.18 -7.99
CA HIS A 244 -29.66 5.63 -7.77
C HIS A 244 -28.34 6.29 -8.17
N ALA A 245 -27.21 5.80 -7.67
CA ALA A 245 -25.88 6.27 -8.05
C ALA A 245 -25.65 6.19 -9.56
N TRP A 246 -26.05 5.09 -10.21
CA TRP A 246 -25.98 4.95 -11.67
C TRP A 246 -26.82 6.01 -12.41
N ARG A 247 -28.00 6.36 -11.91
CA ARG A 247 -28.85 7.42 -12.49
C ARG A 247 -28.19 8.78 -12.43
N ILE A 248 -27.42 9.08 -11.40
CA ILE A 248 -26.62 10.30 -11.30
C ILE A 248 -25.41 10.22 -12.24
N ALA A 249 -24.65 9.12 -12.16
CA ALA A 249 -23.44 8.91 -12.94
C ALA A 249 -23.68 9.02 -14.44
N ARG A 250 -24.78 8.45 -14.97
CA ARG A 250 -25.10 8.52 -16.41
C ARG A 250 -25.42 9.94 -16.91
N LEU A 251 -25.80 10.88 -16.02
CA LEU A 251 -26.02 12.27 -16.40
C LEU A 251 -24.70 12.99 -16.64
N ALA A 252 -23.68 12.69 -15.83
CA ALA A 252 -22.35 13.29 -15.98
C ALA A 252 -21.42 12.52 -16.92
N PHE A 253 -21.65 11.22 -17.08
CA PHE A 253 -20.89 10.32 -17.94
C PHE A 253 -21.85 9.56 -18.87
N PRO A 254 -22.26 10.14 -20.02
CA PRO A 254 -23.25 9.53 -20.90
C PRO A 254 -22.91 8.09 -21.36
N ALA A 255 -21.62 7.75 -21.46
CA ALA A 255 -21.19 6.39 -21.77
C ALA A 255 -21.70 5.33 -20.76
N CYS A 256 -21.86 5.72 -19.49
CA CYS A 256 -22.38 4.86 -18.42
C CYS A 256 -23.87 4.53 -18.57
N ALA A 257 -24.62 5.24 -19.42
CA ALA A 257 -26.04 4.94 -19.66
C ALA A 257 -26.26 3.53 -20.23
N THR A 258 -25.23 2.94 -20.85
CA THR A 258 -25.25 1.58 -21.41
C THR A 258 -24.66 0.52 -20.48
N ALA A 259 -24.26 0.89 -19.27
CA ALA A 259 -23.73 -0.04 -18.29
C ALA A 259 -24.82 -1.04 -17.86
N THR A 260 -24.48 -2.32 -17.85
CA THR A 260 -25.37 -3.41 -17.44
C THR A 260 -25.14 -3.81 -15.98
N ARG A 261 -23.99 -3.45 -15.43
CA ARG A 261 -23.54 -3.81 -14.09
C ARG A 261 -22.86 -2.64 -13.40
N ALA A 262 -22.94 -2.66 -12.07
CA ALA A 262 -22.26 -1.73 -11.20
C ALA A 262 -21.64 -2.50 -10.05
N GLU A 263 -20.41 -2.16 -9.69
CA GLU A 263 -19.68 -2.76 -8.60
C GLU A 263 -19.45 -1.73 -7.50
N TRP A 264 -19.63 -2.16 -6.26
CA TRP A 264 -19.12 -1.43 -5.10
C TRP A 264 -18.24 -2.37 -4.29
N TRP A 265 -17.29 -1.79 -3.57
CA TRP A 265 -16.37 -2.53 -2.73
C TRP A 265 -16.11 -1.81 -1.42
N ALA A 266 -15.67 -2.58 -0.43
CA ALA A 266 -15.01 -2.05 0.74
C ALA A 266 -13.63 -2.68 0.86
N HIS A 267 -12.66 -1.89 1.28
CA HIS A 267 -11.27 -2.32 1.43
C HIS A 267 -10.76 -2.01 2.84
N ALA A 268 -10.13 -2.98 3.49
CA ALA A 268 -9.47 -2.80 4.77
C ALA A 268 -7.98 -2.92 4.51
N ARG A 269 -7.35 -1.83 4.07
CA ARG A 269 -5.88 -1.77 4.01
C ARG A 269 -5.36 -0.94 5.18
N PRO A 270 -4.29 -1.37 5.87
CA PRO A 270 -3.54 -0.48 6.74
C PRO A 270 -3.21 0.81 5.98
N HIS A 271 -3.33 1.95 6.67
CA HIS A 271 -3.27 3.33 6.15
C HIS A 271 -2.13 3.66 5.17
N ALA A 272 -1.09 2.83 5.08
CA ALA A 272 0.07 3.02 4.21
C ALA A 272 -0.05 2.43 2.79
N CYS A 273 -1.11 1.68 2.48
CA CYS A 273 -1.32 1.14 1.13
C CYS A 273 -2.32 2.03 0.38
N GLY A 274 -1.80 2.91 -0.49
CA GLY A 274 -2.54 3.97 -1.18
C GLY A 274 -3.86 3.58 -1.85
N HIS A 275 -4.68 4.62 -2.05
CA HIS A 275 -6.05 4.69 -2.57
C HIS A 275 -7.19 4.52 -1.55
N GLN A 276 -7.38 5.50 -0.66
CA GLN A 276 -8.59 5.65 0.16
C GLN A 276 -9.79 6.23 -0.63
N ALA A 277 -10.01 5.81 -1.87
CA ALA A 277 -11.21 6.18 -2.61
C ALA A 277 -12.26 5.07 -2.46
N ARG A 278 -13.29 5.33 -1.65
CA ARG A 278 -14.53 4.52 -1.65
C ARG A 278 -15.29 4.84 -2.93
N SER A 279 -14.93 4.21 -4.04
CA SER A 279 -15.55 4.48 -5.34
C SER A 279 -16.58 3.40 -5.69
N VAL A 280 -17.57 3.78 -6.50
CA VAL A 280 -18.44 2.85 -7.24
C VAL A 280 -17.86 2.74 -8.64
N TRP A 281 -17.63 1.52 -9.15
CA TRP A 281 -17.14 1.28 -10.51
C TRP A 281 -18.30 0.81 -11.39
N LEU A 282 -18.42 1.39 -12.57
CA LEU A 282 -19.38 0.98 -13.59
C LEU A 282 -18.61 0.32 -14.72
N SER A 283 -18.93 -0.94 -15.03
CA SER A 283 -18.27 -1.67 -16.10
C SER A 283 -19.26 -2.21 -17.13
N ARG A 284 -18.80 -2.23 -18.38
CA ARG A 284 -19.47 -2.91 -19.48
C ARG A 284 -18.77 -4.26 -19.64
N LEU A 285 -19.28 -5.29 -18.98
CA LEU A 285 -18.84 -6.65 -19.27
C LEU A 285 -19.55 -7.12 -20.55
N SER A 286 -18.75 -7.42 -21.58
CA SER A 286 -19.21 -8.16 -22.76
C SER A 286 -19.86 -9.47 -22.31
N PRO A 287 -20.96 -9.94 -22.94
CA PRO A 287 -21.49 -11.25 -22.65
C PRO A 287 -20.39 -12.29 -22.84
N TYR A 288 -20.12 -13.03 -21.77
CA TYR A 288 -19.24 -14.18 -21.71
C TYR A 288 -19.81 -15.24 -22.67
N ASP A 289 -19.06 -15.64 -23.69
CA ASP A 289 -19.41 -16.76 -24.58
C ASP A 289 -18.86 -18.05 -23.95
N PRO A 290 -19.71 -18.94 -23.39
CA PRO A 290 -19.26 -20.12 -22.68
C PRO A 290 -19.21 -21.32 -23.62
N VAL A 291 -18.55 -21.24 -24.79
CA VAL A 291 -18.24 -22.42 -25.61
C VAL A 291 -16.93 -22.22 -26.36
N GLY A 292 -15.90 -22.99 -25.98
CA GLY A 292 -14.61 -22.97 -26.66
C GLY A 292 -13.62 -23.98 -26.10
N ALA A 293 -14.06 -25.22 -25.95
CA ALA A 293 -13.17 -26.35 -25.74
C ALA A 293 -12.25 -26.54 -26.95
N VAL A 294 -10.96 -26.77 -26.66
CA VAL A 294 -10.04 -27.68 -27.36
C VAL A 294 -10.09 -27.65 -28.90
N HIS A 295 -9.03 -27.10 -29.52
CA HIS A 295 -8.32 -27.85 -30.55
C HIS A 295 -6.86 -27.41 -30.63
N ALA A 296 -6.01 -28.42 -30.73
CA ALA A 296 -4.56 -28.38 -30.78
C ALA A 296 -4.03 -27.77 -32.08
N ASP A 297 -2.77 -27.33 -31.98
CA ASP A 297 -1.80 -27.02 -33.05
C ASP A 297 -1.85 -27.99 -34.23
N PRO A 298 -1.34 -27.55 -35.40
CA PRO A 298 0.09 -27.71 -35.67
C PRO A 298 0.89 -26.41 -35.78
#